data_AF-A0A024V5D0-F1
#
_entry.id   AF-A0A024V5D0-F1
#
_cell.length_a   1.000
_cell.length_b   1.000
_cell.length_c   1.000
_cell.angle_alpha   90.00
_cell.angle_beta   90.00
_cell.angle_gamma   90.00
#
_symmetry.space_group_name_H-M   'P 1'
#
loop_
_entity.id
_entity.type
_entity.pdbx_description
1 polymer ?
#
loop_
_entity_poly.entity_id
_entity_poly.type
_entity_poly.pdbx_seq_one_letter_code
_entity_poly.pdbx_strand_id
1 'polypeptide(L)'
;MILKNASTRLASSEFKSLPKPPYGTGVVFHGRMQPVKYAIKFSSYIFIIFSGFMGAMSGNFFYKKYILRKNPPNPLRDPNDLPPERHPHAPEDD
;
A
#
# COMPACT_ATOMS: atom_id res chain seq x y z
N MET A 1 -27.86 -9.05 -2.10
CA MET A 1 -27.40 -9.59 -0.79
C MET A 1 -26.44 -10.77 -1.02
N ILE A 2 -25.31 -10.56 -1.70
CA ILE A 2 -24.37 -11.61 -2.17
C ILE A 2 -22.98 -11.34 -1.57
N LEU A 3 -22.87 -11.35 -0.24
CA LEU A 3 -21.60 -11.08 0.44
C LEU A 3 -21.54 -11.67 1.86
N LYS A 4 -22.14 -12.85 2.09
CA LYS A 4 -22.14 -13.48 3.42
C LYS A 4 -21.11 -14.60 3.61
N ASN A 5 -20.45 -15.09 2.56
CA ASN A 5 -19.66 -16.34 2.66
C ASN A 5 -18.14 -16.19 2.45
N ALA A 6 -17.60 -14.97 2.34
CA ALA A 6 -16.16 -14.77 2.06
C ALA A 6 -15.26 -14.62 3.30
N SER A 7 -15.84 -14.48 4.52
CA SER A 7 -15.08 -14.00 5.70
C SER A 7 -14.63 -15.08 6.70
N THR A 8 -15.06 -16.34 6.58
CA THR A 8 -14.84 -17.31 7.66
C THR A 8 -13.50 -18.05 7.62
N ARG A 9 -12.75 -17.99 6.52
CA ARG A 9 -11.47 -18.73 6.39
C ARG A 9 -10.26 -18.06 7.05
N LEU A 10 -10.35 -16.77 7.38
CA LEU A 10 -9.26 -16.06 8.05
C LEU A 10 -9.27 -16.27 9.57
N ALA A 11 -10.42 -16.63 10.14
CA ALA A 11 -10.62 -16.78 11.58
C ALA A 11 -10.73 -18.25 12.04
N SER A 12 -11.01 -19.20 11.14
CA SER A 12 -11.05 -20.61 11.49
C SER A 12 -9.68 -21.26 11.28
N SER A 13 -9.06 -21.74 12.36
CA SER A 13 -7.93 -22.68 12.31
C SER A 13 -8.36 -24.09 11.88
N GLU A 14 -9.51 -24.23 11.23
CA GLU A 14 -9.99 -25.49 10.67
C GLU A 14 -9.21 -25.81 9.40
N PHE A 15 -7.99 -26.29 9.60
CA PHE A 15 -7.32 -27.09 8.58
C PHE A 15 -8.14 -28.37 8.43
N LYS A 16 -8.94 -28.46 7.35
CA LYS A 16 -9.50 -29.74 6.90
C LYS A 16 -8.39 -30.78 6.92
N SER A 17 -8.71 -31.97 7.45
CA SER A 17 -7.79 -33.10 7.53
C SER A 17 -7.09 -33.32 6.19
N LEU A 18 -5.83 -33.75 6.27
CA LEU A 18 -5.00 -33.99 5.08
C LEU A 18 -5.75 -34.94 4.13
N PRO A 19 -5.86 -34.61 2.83
CA PRO A 19 -6.53 -35.49 1.88
C PRO A 19 -5.77 -36.82 1.81
N LYS A 20 -6.50 -37.93 1.94
CA LYS A 20 -5.93 -39.27 1.72
C LYS A 20 -5.78 -39.49 0.21
N PRO A 21 -4.61 -39.91 -0.28
CA PRO A 21 -4.46 -40.21 -1.69
C PRO A 21 -5.33 -41.41 -2.10
N PRO A 22 -5.78 -41.47 -3.36
CA PRO A 22 -6.53 -42.61 -3.87
C PRO A 22 -5.69 -43.91 -3.84
N TYR A 23 -6.35 -45.07 -3.92
CA TYR A 23 -5.67 -46.36 -3.88
C TYR A 23 -4.73 -46.52 -5.10
N GLY A 24 -3.50 -46.99 -4.88
CA GLY A 24 -2.50 -47.20 -5.95
C GLY A 24 -1.61 -46.00 -6.31
N THR A 25 -1.78 -44.85 -5.64
CA THR A 25 -1.09 -43.59 -6.01
C THR A 25 0.39 -43.49 -5.60
N GLY A 26 0.97 -44.55 -5.00
CA GLY A 26 2.38 -44.54 -4.57
C GLY A 26 2.70 -43.46 -3.51
N VAL A 27 3.93 -42.92 -3.53
CA VAL A 27 4.37 -41.88 -2.58
C VAL A 27 3.90 -40.51 -3.06
N VAL A 28 2.97 -39.89 -2.33
CA VAL A 28 2.44 -38.55 -2.66
C VAL A 28 3.16 -37.49 -1.83
N PHE A 29 3.78 -36.52 -2.51
CA PHE A 29 4.39 -35.40 -1.83
C PHE A 29 3.34 -34.37 -1.42
N HIS A 30 3.13 -34.21 -0.11
CA HIS A 30 2.22 -33.19 0.41
C HIS A 30 2.92 -31.83 0.49
N GLY A 31 2.22 -30.73 0.17
CA GLY A 31 2.80 -29.38 0.18
C GLY A 31 3.38 -28.94 1.53
N ARG A 32 2.99 -29.56 2.65
CA ARG A 32 3.61 -29.33 3.97
C ARG A 32 5.00 -29.95 4.13
N MET A 33 5.43 -30.82 3.20
CA MET A 33 6.78 -31.39 3.23
C MET A 33 7.86 -30.41 2.81
N GLN A 34 7.49 -29.28 2.21
CA GLN A 34 8.37 -28.15 1.95
C GLN A 34 7.92 -26.93 2.77
N PRO A 35 8.20 -26.89 4.09
CA PRO A 35 7.92 -25.70 4.87
C PRO A 35 8.73 -24.53 4.30
N VAL A 36 8.04 -23.43 3.97
CA VAL A 36 8.71 -22.19 3.53
C VAL A 36 9.58 -21.70 4.69
N LYS A 37 10.90 -21.76 4.51
CA LYS A 37 11.91 -21.47 5.55
C LYS A 37 11.78 -20.06 6.14
N TYR A 38 11.29 -19.10 5.34
CA TYR A 38 11.09 -17.71 5.73
C TYR A 38 9.69 -17.27 5.31
N ALA A 39 8.69 -17.53 6.15
CA ALA A 39 7.34 -17.01 5.97
C ALA A 39 6.98 -16.09 7.14
N ILE A 40 6.61 -14.85 6.82
CA ILE A 40 6.08 -13.91 7.82
C ILE A 40 4.67 -14.38 8.18
N LYS A 41 4.36 -14.45 9.48
CA LYS A 41 3.00 -14.73 9.94
C LYS A 41 2.05 -13.67 9.40
N PHE A 42 0.86 -14.07 8.95
CA PHE A 42 -0.11 -13.14 8.36
C PHE A 42 -0.42 -11.95 9.28
N SER A 43 -0.54 -12.18 10.59
CA SER A 43 -0.74 -11.10 11.58
C SER A 43 0.42 -10.10 11.60
N SER A 44 1.66 -10.60 11.57
CA SER A 44 2.86 -9.76 11.50
C SER A 44 2.94 -8.98 10.19
N TYR A 45 2.56 -9.60 9.07
CA TYR A 45 2.48 -8.93 7.78
C TYR A 45 1.48 -7.76 7.80
N ILE A 46 0.26 -8.00 8.27
CA ILE A 46 -0.77 -6.95 8.41
C ILE A 46 -0.29 -5.83 9.33
N PHE A 47 0.35 -6.17 10.44
CA PHE A 47 0.90 -5.17 11.37
C PHE A 47 1.98 -4.30 10.72
N ILE A 48 2.89 -4.90 9.95
CA ILE A 48 3.95 -4.16 9.23
C ILE A 48 3.33 -3.20 8.22
N ILE A 49 2.37 -3.68 7.41
CA ILE A 49 1.70 -2.84 6.42
C ILE A 49 0.93 -1.70 7.09
N PHE A 50 0.15 -2.01 8.13
CA PHE A 50 -0.65 -1.01 8.82
C PHE A 50 0.21 0.04 9.53
N SER A 51 1.29 -0.37 10.19
CA SER A 51 2.21 0.57 10.84
C SER A 51 2.92 1.47 9.83
N GLY A 52 3.34 0.94 8.67
CA GLY A 52 3.90 1.74 7.58
C GLY A 52 2.92 2.77 7.03
N PHE A 53 1.69 2.35 6.72
CA PHE A 53 0.65 3.25 6.21
C PHE A 53 0.25 4.33 7.23
N MET A 54 0.06 3.94 8.50
CA MET A 54 -0.27 4.90 9.56
C MET A 54 0.87 5.88 9.79
N GLY A 55 2.13 5.43 9.79
CA GLY A 55 3.31 6.28 9.88
C GLY A 55 3.38 7.30 8.73
N ALA A 56 3.20 6.85 7.49
CA ALA A 56 3.23 7.73 6.33
C ALA A 56 2.12 8.79 6.35
N MET A 57 0.88 8.39 6.66
CA MET A 57 -0.25 9.30 6.69
C MET A 57 -0.16 10.29 7.86
N SER A 58 0.17 9.82 9.06
CA SER A 58 0.32 10.66 10.24
C SER A 58 1.51 11.63 10.11
N GLY A 59 2.64 11.15 9.59
CA GLY A 59 3.82 11.99 9.33
C GLY A 59 3.56 13.10 8.32
N ASN A 60 2.87 12.78 7.21
CA ASN A 60 2.49 13.78 6.22
C ASN A 60 1.51 14.82 6.79
N PHE A 61 0.51 14.37 7.56
CA PHE A 61 -0.44 15.28 8.22
C PHE A 61 0.26 16.19 9.23
N PHE A 62 1.15 15.63 10.05
CA PHE A 62 1.95 16.39 11.01
C PHE A 62 2.84 17.43 10.32
N TYR A 63 3.56 17.02 9.27
CA TYR A 63 4.42 17.91 8.50
C TYR A 63 3.62 19.07 7.91
N LYS A 64 2.51 18.80 7.23
CA LYS A 64 1.68 19.85 6.62
C LYS A 64 1.07 20.80 7.64
N LYS A 65 0.70 20.31 8.82
CA LYS A 65 0.00 21.11 9.83
C LYS A 65 0.94 21.95 10.69
N TYR A 66 2.12 21.42 11.02
CA TYR A 66 3.01 22.04 12.03
C TYR A 66 4.36 22.49 11.49
N ILE A 67 4.87 21.89 10.40
CA ILE A 67 6.20 22.20 9.86
C ILE A 67 6.09 23.08 8.62
N LEU A 68 5.17 22.76 7.72
CA LEU A 68 4.99 23.49 6.47
C LEU A 68 4.37 24.86 6.75
N ARG A 69 5.05 25.93 6.31
CA ARG A 69 4.50 27.28 6.36
C ARG A 69 3.24 27.37 5.49
N LYS A 70 2.20 28.05 5.98
CA LYS A 70 0.94 28.28 5.24
C LYS A 70 1.17 29.03 3.91
N ASN A 71 2.16 29.92 3.89
CA ASN A 71 2.62 30.57 2.68
C ASN A 71 4.06 30.11 2.41
N PRO A 72 4.27 29.07 1.59
CA PRO A 72 5.62 28.64 1.25
C PRO A 72 6.36 29.79 0.55
N PRO A 73 7.69 29.89 0.70
CA PRO A 73 8.45 30.81 -0.15
C PRO A 73 8.12 30.51 -1.60
N ASN A 74 7.95 31.57 -2.41
CA ASN A 74 7.73 31.41 -3.85
C ASN A 74 8.83 30.47 -4.39
N PRO A 75 8.49 29.43 -5.17
CA PRO A 75 9.50 28.56 -5.75
C PRO A 75 10.57 29.42 -6.44
N LEU A 76 11.82 28.97 -6.38
CA LEU A 76 12.91 29.66 -7.06
C LEU A 76 12.53 29.80 -8.54
N ARG A 77 12.58 31.03 -9.04
CA ARG A 77 12.37 31.31 -10.47
C ARG A 77 13.45 30.54 -11.25
N ASP A 78 13.06 29.88 -12.33
CA ASP A 78 14.02 29.21 -13.21
C ASP A 78 15.01 30.27 -13.73
N PRO A 79 16.34 30.04 -13.63
CA PRO A 79 17.35 30.97 -14.13
C PRO A 79 17.21 31.34 -15.61
N ASN A 80 16.57 30.48 -16.41
CA ASN A 80 16.37 30.68 -17.84
C ASN A 80 15.00 31.30 -18.18
N ASP A 81 14.16 31.54 -17.18
CA ASP A 81 12.81 32.07 -17.38
C ASP A 81 12.88 33.56 -17.70
N LEU A 82 12.71 33.87 -18.99
CA LEU A 82 12.61 35.26 -19.45
C LEU A 82 11.30 35.87 -18.94
N PRO A 83 11.27 37.17 -18.63
CA PRO A 83 10.02 37.84 -18.38
C PRO A 83 9.10 37.66 -19.61
N PRO A 84 7.81 37.35 -19.41
CA PRO A 84 6.87 37.27 -20.53
C PRO A 84 6.82 38.61 -21.25
N GLU A 85 6.79 38.59 -22.59
CA GLU A 85 6.77 39.82 -23.42
C GLU A 85 5.54 40.69 -23.12
N ARG A 86 4.43 40.07 -22.74
CA ARG A 86 3.19 40.73 -22.38
C ARG A 86 2.47 39.97 -21.29
N HIS A 87 1.79 40.71 -20.41
CA HIS A 87 0.91 40.08 -19.42
C HIS A 87 -0.25 39.37 -20.15
N PRO A 88 -0.64 38.13 -19.79
CA PRO A 88 -1.73 37.40 -20.46
C PRO A 88 -3.09 38.12 -20.47
N HIS A 89 -3.23 39.15 -19.64
CA HIS A 89 -4.43 40.00 -19.55
C HIS A 89 -4.20 41.45 -20.00
N ALA A 90 -3.09 41.74 -20.70
CA ALA A 90 -2.92 43.07 -21.28
C ALA A 90 -3.87 43.22 -22.50
N PRO A 91 -4.57 44.36 -22.63
CA PRO A 91 -5.39 44.64 -23.80
C PRO A 91 -4.54 44.60 -25.07
N GLU A 92 -5.14 44.21 -26.20
CA GLU A 92 -4.46 44.31 -27.49
C GLU A 92 -4.07 45.76 -27.76
N ASP A 93 -2.82 45.97 -28.19
CA ASP A 93 -2.34 47.28 -28.59
C ASP A 93 -3.03 47.60 -29.94
N ASP A 94 -3.85 48.65 -29.96
CA ASP A 94 -4.63 49.13 -31.12
C ASP A 94 -3.75 49.47 -32.34
#